data_AF-A0A5C1MC25-F1
#
_entry.id   AF-A0A5C1MC25-F1
#
_cell.length_a   1.000
_cell.length_b   1.000
_cell.length_c   1.000
_cell.angle_alpha   90.00
_cell.angle_beta   90.00
_cell.angle_gamma   90.00
#
_symmetry.space_group_name_H-M   'P 1'
#
loop_
_entity.id
_entity.type
_entity.pdbx_description
1 polymer ?
#
loop_
_entity_poly.entity_id
_entity_poly.type
_entity_poly.pdbx_seq_one_letter_code
_entity_poly.pdbx_strand_id
1 'polypeptide(L)'
;MPRIASELGFRDRLGACKARWGIGRMNYMVPPGIYAIGRPTAADPVVVTANYKMSYDIIRRTLAGRNVWLLVLETYGINVWCAAGKGTFGTGEVVRRVAATGLGKVVSHRRLILPILGAAGVAGYQVTRRCGFTVSFAAIRAADLPEYLDNGMATTPAMRQLTFTLYERLVLVPVELVMALKSVAVIAGVVLLLVAAAGGLTAGVTALFAYVGAVVAGVAVGPLLLPWLPGKSFAVKGAVAGVIWGGAFYLLAGGPAWGMPAIGALFLALPAVSAFHTLNFTGCSTYTSRSGVKKEMRIALPAMGGALLASVVLLLAGKFL
;
A
#
# COMPACT_ATOMS: atom_id res chain seq x y z
N MET A 1 22.27 -10.18 -24.15
CA MET A 1 21.26 -9.77 -23.14
C MET A 1 20.16 -10.81 -23.08
N PRO A 2 19.67 -11.20 -21.88
CA PRO A 2 18.63 -12.22 -21.76
C PRO A 2 17.29 -11.74 -22.34
N ARG A 3 16.69 -12.57 -23.21
CA ARG A 3 15.33 -12.37 -23.72
C ARG A 3 14.34 -13.00 -22.75
N ILE A 4 13.32 -12.25 -22.36
CA ILE A 4 12.33 -12.65 -21.34
C ILE A 4 10.97 -12.90 -21.97
N ALA A 5 10.23 -13.87 -21.43
CA ALA A 5 8.84 -14.11 -21.82
C ALA A 5 7.96 -12.96 -21.33
N SER A 6 7.00 -12.52 -22.14
CA SER A 6 6.00 -11.52 -21.74
C SER A 6 4.80 -12.15 -21.02
N GLU A 7 4.50 -13.41 -21.31
CA GLU A 7 3.41 -14.13 -20.67
C GLU A 7 3.75 -14.56 -19.24
N LEU A 8 2.75 -14.47 -18.36
CA LEU A 8 2.88 -14.88 -16.96
C LEU A 8 2.49 -16.35 -16.80
N GLY A 9 3.47 -17.17 -16.45
CA GLY A 9 3.25 -18.58 -16.16
C GLY A 9 2.61 -18.81 -14.79
N PHE A 10 2.29 -20.07 -14.49
CA PHE A 10 1.71 -20.45 -13.20
C PHE A 10 2.57 -20.03 -12.00
N ARG A 11 3.90 -20.22 -12.08
CA ARG A 11 4.84 -19.84 -11.01
C ARG A 11 4.83 -18.33 -10.73
N ASP A 12 4.65 -17.50 -11.74
CA ASP A 12 4.55 -16.05 -11.60
C ASP A 12 3.27 -15.65 -10.88
N ARG A 13 2.14 -16.27 -11.26
CA ARG A 13 0.83 -16.02 -10.64
C ARG A 13 0.80 -16.49 -9.18
N LEU A 14 1.33 -17.68 -8.92
CA LEU A 14 1.44 -18.23 -7.56
C LEU A 14 2.38 -17.39 -6.70
N GLY A 15 3.53 -16.98 -7.24
CA GLY A 15 4.48 -16.09 -6.54
C GLY A 15 3.86 -14.74 -6.19
N ALA A 16 3.14 -14.12 -7.13
CA ALA A 16 2.41 -12.88 -6.89
C ALA A 16 1.32 -13.05 -5.82
N CYS A 17 0.61 -14.18 -5.81
CA CYS A 17 -0.36 -14.51 -4.77
C CYS A 17 0.33 -14.63 -3.40
N LYS A 18 1.39 -15.45 -3.30
CA LYS A 18 2.19 -15.58 -2.06
C LYS A 18 2.68 -14.24 -1.53
N ALA A 19 3.23 -13.40 -2.41
CA ALA A 19 3.70 -12.05 -2.03
C ALA A 19 2.58 -11.15 -1.50
N ARG A 20 1.38 -11.19 -2.09
CA ARG A 20 0.18 -10.46 -1.60
C ARG A 20 -0.28 -10.98 -0.23
N TRP A 21 -0.10 -12.27 0.03
CA TRP A 21 -0.36 -12.90 1.33
C TRP A 21 0.79 -12.75 2.35
N GLY A 22 1.82 -11.96 2.02
CA GLY A 22 2.98 -11.72 2.90
C GLY A 22 3.99 -12.87 2.95
N ILE A 23 3.78 -13.95 2.20
CA ILE A 23 4.66 -15.13 2.15
C ILE A 23 5.83 -14.84 1.21
N GLY A 24 7.04 -14.75 1.77
CA GLY A 24 8.26 -14.48 0.99
C GLY A 24 8.29 -13.10 0.30
N ARG A 25 7.39 -12.19 0.68
CA ARG A 25 7.21 -10.87 0.03
C ARG A 25 8.51 -10.06 -0.05
N MET A 26 9.30 -10.07 1.03
CA MET A 26 10.56 -9.29 1.11
C MET A 26 11.65 -9.80 0.17
N ASN A 27 11.54 -11.03 -0.32
CA ASN A 27 12.51 -11.67 -1.20
C ASN A 27 11.94 -11.90 -2.62
N TYR A 28 10.77 -11.34 -2.93
CA TYR A 28 10.11 -11.55 -4.23
C TYR A 28 10.66 -10.59 -5.29
N MET A 29 11.86 -10.89 -5.79
CA MET A 29 12.64 -10.03 -6.67
C MET A 29 13.24 -10.76 -7.87
N VAL A 30 13.71 -10.00 -8.86
CA VAL A 30 14.48 -10.47 -10.02
C VAL A 30 15.88 -9.84 -10.01
N PRO A 31 16.90 -10.42 -10.68
CA PRO A 31 18.21 -9.79 -10.73
C PRO A 31 18.16 -8.42 -11.42
N PRO A 32 18.81 -7.37 -10.89
CA PRO A 32 18.92 -6.09 -11.58
C PRO A 32 19.78 -6.25 -12.83
N GLY A 33 19.43 -5.56 -13.92
CA GLY A 33 20.07 -5.79 -15.21
C GLY A 33 19.28 -5.23 -16.38
N ILE A 34 19.68 -5.61 -17.58
CA ILE A 34 18.97 -5.29 -18.82
C ILE A 34 18.42 -6.56 -19.44
N TYR A 35 17.16 -6.51 -19.84
CA TYR A 35 16.42 -7.63 -20.41
C TYR A 35 15.78 -7.19 -21.73
N ALA A 36 15.54 -8.14 -22.62
CA ALA A 36 14.85 -7.91 -23.89
C ALA A 36 13.42 -8.46 -23.83
N ILE A 37 12.43 -7.60 -24.07
CA ILE A 37 11.05 -7.99 -24.39
C ILE A 37 10.94 -7.98 -25.92
N GLY A 38 10.46 -9.08 -26.51
CA GLY A 38 10.45 -9.22 -27.97
C GLY A 38 11.86 -9.43 -28.53
N ARG A 39 12.16 -8.81 -29.67
CA ARG A 39 13.48 -8.81 -30.33
C ARG A 39 13.93 -7.36 -30.58
N PRO A 40 14.29 -6.61 -29.52
CA PRO A 40 14.66 -5.22 -29.65
C PRO A 40 15.99 -5.05 -30.38
N THR A 41 16.02 -4.01 -31.21
CA THR A 41 17.14 -3.46 -31.94
C THR A 41 17.76 -2.30 -31.17
N ALA A 42 18.82 -1.69 -31.70
CA ALA A 42 19.44 -0.52 -31.07
C ALA A 42 18.54 0.74 -31.06
N ALA A 43 17.52 0.80 -31.92
CA ALA A 43 16.60 1.93 -32.00
C ALA A 43 15.38 1.80 -31.05
N ASP A 44 15.14 0.61 -30.51
CA ASP A 44 13.98 0.33 -29.67
C ASP A 44 14.10 0.95 -28.26
N PRO A 45 12.97 1.35 -27.64
CA PRO A 45 12.97 2.13 -26.42
C PRO A 45 13.52 1.38 -25.21
N VAL A 46 14.05 2.14 -24.25
CA VAL A 46 14.50 1.65 -22.94
C VAL A 46 13.49 2.04 -21.86
N VAL A 47 12.78 1.05 -21.34
CA VAL A 47 11.85 1.21 -20.20
C VAL A 47 12.55 0.81 -18.91
N VAL A 48 12.40 1.61 -17.86
CA VAL A 48 13.04 1.40 -16.56
C VAL A 48 12.01 0.93 -15.53
N THR A 49 12.34 -0.09 -14.75
CA THR A 49 11.48 -0.59 -13.66
C THR A 49 12.29 -1.00 -12.44
N ALA A 50 11.59 -1.31 -11.35
CA ALA A 50 12.14 -1.82 -10.11
C ALA A 50 12.33 -3.36 -10.18
N ASN A 51 13.29 -3.91 -9.42
CA ASN A 51 13.51 -5.35 -9.36
C ASN A 51 12.51 -6.12 -8.47
N TYR A 52 11.52 -5.44 -7.90
CA TYR A 52 10.37 -6.12 -7.30
C TYR A 52 9.62 -6.92 -8.37
N LYS A 53 9.52 -8.24 -8.19
CA LYS A 53 9.08 -9.15 -9.25
C LYS A 53 7.67 -8.84 -9.76
N MET A 54 6.75 -8.34 -8.91
CA MET A 54 5.43 -7.91 -9.40
C MET A 54 5.51 -6.66 -10.29
N SER A 55 6.38 -5.68 -9.97
CA SER A 55 6.58 -4.49 -10.82
C SER A 55 7.18 -4.89 -12.17
N TYR A 56 8.16 -5.78 -12.16
CA TYR A 56 8.75 -6.37 -13.34
C TYR A 56 7.71 -7.16 -14.19
N ASP A 57 6.93 -8.04 -13.55
CA ASP A 57 5.93 -8.88 -14.23
C ASP A 57 4.81 -8.05 -14.87
N ILE A 58 4.40 -6.95 -14.23
CA ILE A 58 3.43 -6.01 -14.80
C ILE A 58 3.98 -5.41 -16.11
N ILE A 59 5.21 -4.91 -16.11
CA ILE A 59 5.79 -4.26 -17.30
C ILE A 59 5.96 -5.25 -18.45
N ARG A 60 6.55 -6.43 -18.20
CA ARG A 60 6.77 -7.41 -19.28
C ARG A 60 5.48 -7.92 -19.89
N ARG A 61 4.42 -8.08 -19.09
CA ARG A 61 3.09 -8.48 -19.57
C ARG A 61 2.44 -7.36 -20.38
N THR A 62 2.50 -6.13 -19.89
CA THR A 62 1.87 -4.99 -20.59
C THR A 62 2.52 -4.70 -21.94
N LEU A 63 3.82 -4.96 -22.06
CA LEU A 63 4.56 -4.78 -23.32
C LEU A 63 4.65 -6.05 -24.16
N ALA A 64 3.76 -7.03 -23.94
CA ALA A 64 3.65 -8.20 -24.79
C ALA A 64 3.45 -7.81 -26.26
N GLY A 65 4.14 -8.49 -27.17
CA GLY A 65 4.10 -8.20 -28.61
C GLY A 65 4.96 -7.00 -29.05
N ARG A 66 5.66 -6.32 -28.14
CA ARG A 66 6.54 -5.18 -28.45
C ARG A 66 8.02 -5.53 -28.32
N ASN A 67 8.84 -4.73 -28.98
CA ASN A 67 10.30 -4.76 -28.90
C ASN A 67 10.77 -3.66 -27.95
N VAL A 68 11.26 -4.04 -26.77
CA VAL A 68 11.65 -3.07 -25.72
C VAL A 68 12.85 -3.59 -24.93
N TRP A 69 13.79 -2.70 -24.64
CA TRP A 69 14.82 -2.92 -23.63
C TRP A 69 14.28 -2.59 -22.24
N LEU A 70 14.27 -3.56 -21.34
CA LEU A 70 13.82 -3.39 -19.96
C LEU A 70 15.05 -3.28 -19.03
N LEU A 71 15.32 -2.07 -18.54
CA LEU A 71 16.34 -1.82 -17.53
C LEU A 71 15.73 -1.95 -16.14
N VAL A 72 16.14 -2.98 -15.41
CA VAL A 72 15.68 -3.29 -14.06
C VAL A 72 16.70 -2.77 -13.05
N LEU A 73 16.25 -1.85 -12.18
CA LEU A 73 17.04 -1.26 -11.11
C LEU A 73 17.02 -2.11 -9.85
N GLU A 74 18.12 -2.09 -9.08
CA GLU A 74 18.21 -2.69 -7.75
C GLU A 74 17.41 -1.85 -6.74
N THR A 75 16.25 -2.36 -6.35
CA THR A 75 15.37 -1.73 -5.36
C THR A 75 15.12 -2.61 -4.14
N TYR A 76 15.90 -3.69 -3.97
CA TYR A 76 15.82 -4.67 -2.90
C TYR A 76 14.41 -5.25 -2.72
N GLY A 77 13.75 -5.57 -3.84
CA GLY A 77 12.40 -6.13 -3.83
C GLY A 77 11.31 -5.12 -3.43
N ILE A 78 11.57 -3.82 -3.56
CA ILE A 78 10.60 -2.76 -3.28
C ILE A 78 10.05 -2.20 -4.61
N ASN A 79 8.74 -1.97 -4.68
CA ASN A 79 8.09 -1.37 -5.85
C ASN A 79 8.64 0.04 -6.16
N VAL A 80 8.36 0.54 -7.37
CA VAL A 80 8.84 1.85 -7.86
C VAL A 80 8.56 3.01 -6.90
N TRP A 81 7.30 3.23 -6.49
CA TRP A 81 6.92 4.40 -5.67
C TRP A 81 7.63 4.36 -4.31
N CYS A 82 7.53 3.23 -3.61
CA CYS A 82 8.12 3.08 -2.29
C CYS A 82 9.65 3.14 -2.36
N ALA A 83 10.26 2.57 -3.40
CA ALA A 83 11.70 2.63 -3.61
C ALA A 83 12.19 4.04 -3.95
N ALA A 84 11.40 4.82 -4.68
CA ALA A 84 11.71 6.21 -4.99
C ALA A 84 11.69 7.07 -3.72
N GLY A 85 10.66 6.92 -2.89
CA GLY A 85 10.59 7.60 -1.59
C GLY A 85 11.69 7.19 -0.60
N LYS A 86 12.23 5.97 -0.73
CA LYS A 86 13.38 5.47 0.04
C LYS A 86 14.74 5.80 -0.58
N GLY A 87 14.78 6.29 -1.83
CA GLY A 87 16.00 6.61 -2.58
C GLY A 87 16.69 5.43 -3.28
N THR A 88 16.16 4.20 -3.17
CA THR A 88 16.74 3.02 -3.86
C THR A 88 16.38 3.00 -5.35
N PHE A 89 15.17 3.43 -5.71
CA PHE A 89 14.85 3.84 -7.09
C PHE A 89 15.24 5.31 -7.27
N GLY A 90 16.54 5.57 -7.45
CA GLY A 90 17.07 6.92 -7.45
C GLY A 90 18.15 7.19 -8.49
N THR A 91 18.51 8.46 -8.65
CA THR A 91 19.52 8.93 -9.63
C THR A 91 20.80 8.09 -9.61
N GLY A 92 21.32 7.82 -8.41
CA GLY A 92 22.57 7.06 -8.25
C GLY A 92 22.47 5.64 -8.78
N GLU A 93 21.36 4.95 -8.52
CA GLU A 93 21.11 3.60 -9.03
C GLU A 93 20.89 3.62 -10.54
N VAL A 94 20.11 4.57 -11.10
CA VAL A 94 19.93 4.69 -12.56
C VAL A 94 21.28 4.81 -13.27
N VAL A 95 22.13 5.75 -12.84
CA VAL A 95 23.47 5.97 -13.41
C VAL A 95 24.33 4.71 -13.30
N ARG A 96 24.34 4.07 -12.12
CA ARG A 96 25.09 2.84 -11.89
C ARG A 96 24.62 1.71 -12.80
N ARG A 97 23.30 1.52 -12.96
CA ARG A 97 22.75 0.44 -13.80
C ARG A 97 23.02 0.67 -15.28
N VAL A 98 22.93 1.91 -15.75
CA VAL A 98 23.29 2.31 -17.12
C VAL A 98 24.75 1.94 -17.43
N ALA A 99 25.68 2.27 -16.51
CA ALA A 99 27.09 1.94 -16.67
C ALA A 99 27.34 0.42 -16.61
N ALA A 100 26.80 -0.26 -15.59
CA ALA A 100 27.04 -1.68 -15.34
C ALA A 100 26.39 -2.62 -16.37
N THR A 101 25.40 -2.14 -17.15
CA THR A 101 24.85 -2.89 -18.30
C THR A 101 25.55 -2.60 -19.61
N GLY A 102 26.40 -1.57 -19.65
CA GLY A 102 26.92 -1.05 -20.92
C GLY A 102 25.81 -0.55 -21.85
N LEU A 103 24.69 -0.04 -21.31
CA LEU A 103 23.50 0.31 -22.09
C LEU A 103 23.81 1.24 -23.28
N GLY A 104 24.79 2.14 -23.13
CA GLY A 104 25.23 3.03 -24.20
C GLY A 104 25.84 2.35 -25.43
N LYS A 105 26.14 1.04 -25.36
CA LYS A 105 26.58 0.21 -26.49
C LYS A 105 25.43 -0.65 -27.06
N VAL A 106 24.31 -0.73 -26.36
CA VAL A 106 23.15 -1.56 -26.72
C VAL A 106 22.16 -0.77 -27.57
N VAL A 107 21.97 0.51 -27.25
CA VAL A 107 21.04 1.40 -27.95
C VAL A 107 21.77 2.54 -28.66
N SER A 108 21.24 2.99 -29.80
CA SER A 108 21.77 4.11 -30.60
C SER A 108 21.34 5.47 -30.06
N HIS A 109 20.36 5.51 -29.14
CA HIS A 109 19.82 6.72 -28.54
C HIS A 109 20.21 6.86 -27.06
N ARG A 110 19.93 8.03 -26.47
CA ARG A 110 20.23 8.35 -25.06
C ARG A 110 18.98 8.78 -24.30
N ARG A 111 17.97 7.92 -24.27
CA ARG A 111 16.68 8.18 -23.60
C ARG A 111 16.28 6.99 -22.71
N LEU A 112 15.87 7.28 -21.49
CA LEU A 112 15.31 6.33 -20.53
C LEU A 112 13.87 6.72 -20.23
N ILE A 113 12.98 5.74 -20.32
CA ILE A 113 11.55 5.91 -20.03
C ILE A 113 11.30 5.40 -18.61
N LEU A 114 11.04 6.31 -17.69
CA LEU A 114 10.77 6.02 -16.28
C LEU A 114 9.28 6.17 -15.96
N PRO A 115 8.75 5.43 -14.98
CA PRO A 115 7.43 5.68 -14.42
C PRO A 115 7.39 7.02 -13.69
N ILE A 116 6.29 7.76 -13.79
CA ILE A 116 6.11 9.07 -13.11
C ILE A 116 6.33 8.95 -11.60
N LEU A 117 5.93 7.83 -11.01
CA LEU A 117 6.08 7.57 -9.58
C LEU A 117 7.54 7.44 -9.12
N GLY A 118 8.49 7.31 -10.06
CA GLY A 118 9.92 7.35 -9.81
C GLY A 118 10.49 8.77 -9.67
N ALA A 119 9.74 9.81 -10.04
CA ALA A 119 10.23 11.19 -10.09
C ALA A 119 10.66 11.74 -8.72
N ALA A 120 10.06 11.23 -7.63
CA ALA A 120 10.45 11.59 -6.26
C ALA A 120 11.88 11.16 -5.89
N GLY A 121 12.44 10.14 -6.56
CA GLY A 121 13.79 9.63 -6.30
C GLY A 121 14.81 9.93 -7.39
N VAL A 122 14.37 10.26 -8.62
CA VAL A 122 15.24 10.43 -9.79
C VAL A 122 15.25 11.88 -10.28
N ALA A 123 16.40 12.54 -10.11
CA ALA A 123 16.69 13.84 -10.69
C ALA A 123 17.19 13.69 -12.13
N GLY A 124 16.30 13.88 -13.12
CA GLY A 124 16.61 13.67 -14.54
C GLY A 124 17.84 14.45 -15.03
N TYR A 125 17.99 15.71 -14.63
CA TYR A 125 19.16 16.52 -15.01
C TYR A 125 20.49 15.94 -14.51
N GLN A 126 20.49 15.29 -13.34
CA GLN A 126 21.68 14.63 -12.81
C GLN A 126 21.99 13.33 -13.56
N VAL A 127 20.96 12.59 -14.00
CA VAL A 127 21.15 11.41 -14.86
C VAL A 127 21.81 11.83 -16.18
N THR A 128 21.28 12.86 -16.85
CA THR A 128 21.85 13.41 -18.08
C THR A 128 23.30 13.85 -17.87
N ARG A 129 23.58 14.63 -16.83
CA ARG A 129 24.95 15.11 -16.52
C ARG A 129 25.94 13.97 -16.27
N ARG A 130 25.50 12.89 -15.61
CA ARG A 130 26.41 11.82 -15.13
C ARG A 130 26.61 10.69 -16.12
N CYS A 131 25.64 10.37 -16.97
CA CYS A 131 25.76 9.27 -17.93
C CYS A 131 25.26 9.59 -19.36
N GLY A 132 24.91 10.85 -19.64
CA GLY A 132 24.47 11.30 -20.96
C GLY A 132 23.06 10.86 -21.37
N PHE A 133 22.36 10.09 -20.54
CA PHE A 133 21.00 9.64 -20.81
C PHE A 133 19.98 10.64 -20.30
N THR A 134 19.08 11.07 -21.19
CA THR A 134 17.91 11.86 -20.85
C THR A 134 16.82 10.98 -20.24
N VAL A 135 16.07 11.53 -19.28
CA VAL A 135 14.97 10.85 -18.59
C VAL A 135 13.64 11.43 -19.07
N SER A 136 12.73 10.57 -19.47
CA SER A 136 11.34 10.89 -19.78
C SER A 136 10.43 10.12 -18.82
N PHE A 137 9.52 10.83 -18.14
CA PHE A 137 8.55 10.19 -17.25
C PHE A 137 7.27 9.86 -18.03
N ALA A 138 7.01 8.58 -18.27
CA ALA A 138 5.95 8.12 -19.17
C ALA A 138 4.55 8.25 -18.59
N ALA A 139 4.20 7.38 -17.65
CA ALA A 139 2.85 7.29 -17.10
C ALA A 139 2.90 6.80 -15.65
N ILE A 140 1.80 6.98 -14.92
CA ILE A 140 1.61 6.38 -13.60
C ILE A 140 1.26 4.89 -13.75
N ARG A 141 0.30 4.56 -14.60
CA ARG A 141 -0.15 3.18 -14.79
C ARG A 141 0.69 2.53 -15.87
N ALA A 142 1.14 1.31 -15.62
CA ALA A 142 1.83 0.53 -16.64
C ALA A 142 0.95 0.27 -17.87
N ALA A 143 -0.37 0.17 -17.68
CA ALA A 143 -1.36 -0.06 -18.74
C ALA A 143 -1.36 1.02 -19.83
N ASP A 144 -0.92 2.23 -19.51
CA ASP A 144 -0.88 3.35 -20.46
C ASP A 144 0.42 3.37 -21.27
N LEU A 145 1.39 2.52 -20.94
CA LEU A 145 2.70 2.49 -21.59
C LEU A 145 2.64 2.13 -23.09
N PRO A 146 1.78 1.20 -23.57
CA PRO A 146 1.59 0.95 -24.99
C PRO A 146 1.15 2.21 -25.75
N GLU A 147 0.11 2.89 -25.26
CA GLU A 147 -0.40 4.14 -25.86
C GLU A 147 0.66 5.25 -25.83
N TYR A 148 1.40 5.39 -24.72
CA TYR A 148 2.51 6.33 -24.62
C TYR A 148 3.59 6.06 -25.68
N LEU A 149 3.90 4.79 -25.98
CA LEU A 149 4.88 4.48 -27.02
C LEU A 149 4.33 4.78 -28.43
N ASP A 150 3.03 4.56 -28.65
CA ASP A 150 2.38 4.76 -29.95
C ASP A 150 2.12 6.24 -30.26
N ASN A 151 1.93 7.08 -29.24
CA ASN A 151 1.62 8.50 -29.39
C ASN A 151 2.87 9.41 -29.46
N GLY A 152 4.02 8.84 -29.81
CA GLY A 152 5.29 9.57 -29.92
C GLY A 152 5.93 9.89 -28.56
N MET A 153 5.67 9.09 -27.52
CA MET A 153 6.22 9.28 -26.16
C MET A 153 5.73 10.57 -25.50
N ALA A 154 4.50 10.98 -25.80
CA ALA A 154 3.85 12.15 -25.24
C ALA A 154 2.95 11.76 -24.05
N THR A 155 3.31 12.20 -22.85
CA THR A 155 2.50 11.93 -21.66
C THR A 155 1.24 12.79 -21.66
N THR A 156 0.07 12.16 -21.82
CA THR A 156 -1.24 12.81 -21.74
C THR A 156 -1.60 13.20 -20.29
N PRO A 157 -2.56 14.12 -20.08
CA PRO A 157 -3.02 14.47 -18.72
C PRO A 157 -3.54 13.25 -17.93
N ALA A 158 -4.26 12.33 -18.59
CA ALA A 158 -4.79 11.12 -17.95
C ALA A 158 -3.69 10.20 -17.41
N MET A 159 -2.58 10.05 -18.15
CA MET A 159 -1.41 9.27 -17.73
C MET A 159 -0.72 9.81 -16.47
N ARG A 160 -0.96 11.09 -16.11
CA ARG A 160 -0.37 11.77 -14.94
C ARG A 160 -1.25 11.76 -13.70
N GLN A 161 -2.48 11.24 -13.78
CA GLN A 161 -3.46 11.36 -12.71
C GLN A 161 -3.77 10.01 -12.07
N LEU A 162 -3.76 9.98 -10.73
CA LEU A 162 -4.37 8.91 -9.94
C LEU A 162 -5.75 9.38 -9.48
N THR A 163 -6.77 8.70 -9.96
CA THR A 163 -8.18 9.05 -9.70
C THR A 163 -8.65 8.70 -8.29
N PHE A 164 -7.96 7.77 -7.63
CA PHE A 164 -8.28 7.22 -6.31
C PHE A 164 -9.77 6.89 -6.10
N THR A 165 -10.36 6.25 -7.11
CA THR A 165 -11.78 5.88 -7.13
C THR A 165 -12.12 4.86 -6.03
N LEU A 166 -13.41 4.61 -5.80
CA LEU A 166 -13.85 3.58 -4.86
C LEU A 166 -13.23 2.21 -5.17
N TYR A 167 -13.17 1.83 -6.46
CA TYR A 167 -12.56 0.58 -6.89
C TYR A 167 -11.05 0.54 -6.61
N GLU A 168 -10.32 1.62 -6.90
CA GLU A 168 -8.89 1.69 -6.61
C GLU A 168 -8.59 1.56 -5.11
N ARG A 169 -9.48 2.11 -4.26
CA ARG A 169 -9.40 1.95 -2.79
C ARG A 169 -9.76 0.54 -2.35
N LEU A 170 -10.78 -0.07 -2.95
CA LEU A 170 -11.20 -1.45 -2.65
C LEU A 170 -10.08 -2.47 -2.92
N VAL A 171 -9.32 -2.30 -4.01
CA VAL A 171 -8.20 -3.19 -4.38
C VAL A 171 -7.08 -3.21 -3.33
N LEU A 172 -7.00 -2.19 -2.47
CA LEU A 172 -6.01 -2.09 -1.39
C LEU A 172 -6.45 -2.83 -0.12
N VAL A 173 -7.75 -2.98 0.13
CA VAL A 173 -8.30 -3.59 1.36
C VAL A 173 -7.75 -5.01 1.63
N PRO A 174 -7.63 -5.92 0.64
CA PRO A 174 -7.15 -7.27 0.90
C PRO A 174 -5.72 -7.33 1.46
N VAL A 175 -4.80 -6.48 0.96
CA VAL A 175 -3.42 -6.49 1.45
C VAL A 175 -3.33 -5.90 2.85
N GLU A 176 -4.14 -4.88 3.17
CA GLU A 176 -4.23 -4.32 4.52
C GLU A 176 -4.78 -5.33 5.52
N LEU A 177 -5.80 -6.10 5.14
CA LEU A 177 -6.35 -7.20 5.96
C LEU A 177 -5.30 -8.28 6.24
N VAL A 178 -4.59 -8.73 5.22
CA VAL A 178 -3.51 -9.73 5.37
C VAL A 178 -2.42 -9.20 6.31
N MET A 179 -2.02 -7.94 6.14
CA MET A 179 -0.98 -7.32 6.97
C MET A 179 -1.42 -7.16 8.43
N ALA A 180 -2.71 -6.89 8.66
CA ALA A 180 -3.29 -6.80 10.00
C ALA A 180 -3.60 -8.17 10.64
N LEU A 181 -3.77 -9.24 9.84
CA LEU A 181 -4.31 -10.52 10.30
C LEU A 181 -3.58 -11.10 11.51
N LYS A 182 -2.24 -11.05 11.53
CA LYS A 182 -1.44 -11.61 12.63
C LYS A 182 -1.68 -10.87 13.96
N SER A 183 -1.60 -9.53 13.95
CA SER A 183 -1.82 -8.76 15.17
C SER A 183 -3.27 -8.83 15.61
N VAL A 184 -4.21 -8.77 14.66
CA VAL A 184 -5.65 -8.89 14.92
C VAL A 184 -5.98 -10.26 15.53
N ALA A 185 -5.42 -11.36 15.02
CA ALA A 185 -5.67 -12.69 15.58
C ALA A 185 -5.18 -12.83 17.03
N VAL A 186 -4.00 -12.30 17.34
CA VAL A 186 -3.47 -12.31 18.72
C VAL A 186 -4.33 -11.46 19.64
N ILE A 187 -4.65 -10.22 19.25
CA ILE A 187 -5.46 -9.32 20.07
C ILE A 187 -6.88 -9.87 20.24
N ALA A 188 -7.47 -10.42 19.18
CA ALA A 188 -8.78 -11.09 19.21
C ALA A 188 -8.80 -12.24 20.21
N GLY A 189 -7.78 -13.10 20.21
CA GLY A 189 -7.65 -14.20 21.17
C GLY A 189 -7.53 -13.69 22.61
N VAL A 190 -6.73 -12.65 22.84
CA VAL A 190 -6.58 -12.02 24.16
C VAL A 190 -7.89 -11.41 24.64
N VAL A 191 -8.59 -10.64 23.79
CA VAL A 191 -9.89 -10.04 24.12
C VAL A 191 -10.92 -11.12 24.45
N LEU A 192 -11.02 -12.16 23.62
CA LEU A 192 -11.91 -13.30 23.85
C LEU A 192 -11.64 -13.94 25.21
N LEU A 193 -10.39 -14.30 25.51
CA LEU A 193 -10.02 -15.01 26.73
C LEU A 193 -10.21 -14.14 27.98
N LEU A 194 -9.79 -12.88 27.95
CA LEU A 194 -9.91 -11.97 29.09
C LEU A 194 -11.38 -11.68 29.44
N VAL A 195 -12.22 -11.43 28.43
CA VAL A 195 -13.64 -11.16 28.66
C VAL A 195 -14.38 -12.45 29.00
N ALA A 196 -14.01 -13.59 28.42
CA ALA A 196 -14.59 -14.88 28.79
C ALA A 196 -14.29 -15.29 30.23
N ALA A 197 -13.06 -15.07 30.70
CA ALA A 197 -12.69 -15.30 32.10
C ALA A 197 -13.46 -14.39 33.08
N ALA A 198 -13.86 -13.21 32.61
CA ALA A 198 -14.57 -12.22 33.40
C ALA A 198 -16.10 -12.39 33.45
N GLY A 199 -16.71 -12.89 32.37
CA GLY A 199 -18.17 -12.86 32.18
C GLY A 199 -18.73 -14.05 31.39
N GLY A 200 -17.96 -15.13 31.24
CA GLY A 200 -18.34 -16.34 30.54
C GLY A 200 -18.12 -16.28 29.03
N LEU A 201 -18.16 -17.45 28.38
CA LEU A 201 -17.83 -17.60 26.95
C LEU A 201 -18.66 -16.69 26.05
N THR A 202 -19.96 -16.52 26.32
CA THR A 202 -20.84 -15.65 25.54
C THR A 202 -20.36 -14.19 25.55
N ALA A 203 -19.95 -13.66 26.72
CA ALA A 203 -19.41 -12.30 26.80
C ALA A 203 -18.10 -12.17 26.01
N GLY A 204 -17.24 -13.19 26.08
CA GLY A 204 -16.00 -13.24 25.30
C GLY A 204 -16.25 -13.23 23.80
N VAL A 205 -17.19 -14.04 23.31
CA VAL A 205 -17.56 -14.11 21.89
C VAL A 205 -18.19 -12.78 21.44
N THR A 206 -19.04 -12.18 22.25
CA THR A 206 -19.61 -10.84 21.98
C THR A 206 -18.51 -9.78 21.84
N ALA A 207 -17.56 -9.73 22.78
CA ALA A 207 -16.44 -8.79 22.71
C ALA A 207 -15.52 -9.04 21.51
N LEU A 208 -15.33 -10.30 21.12
CA LEU A 208 -14.62 -10.68 19.90
C LEU A 208 -15.28 -10.08 18.65
N PHE A 209 -16.61 -10.23 18.51
CA PHE A 209 -17.35 -9.63 17.39
C PHE A 209 -17.27 -8.10 17.41
N ALA A 210 -17.36 -7.47 18.59
CA ALA A 210 -17.19 -6.03 18.75
C ALA A 210 -15.83 -5.58 18.20
N TYR A 211 -14.75 -6.25 18.61
CA TYR A 211 -13.40 -5.96 18.20
C TYR A 211 -13.16 -6.20 16.70
N VAL A 212 -13.52 -7.39 16.20
CA VAL A 212 -13.33 -7.74 14.77
C VAL A 212 -14.11 -6.79 13.88
N GLY A 213 -15.34 -6.42 14.24
CA GLY A 213 -16.11 -5.44 13.48
C GLY A 213 -15.47 -4.05 13.49
N ALA A 214 -14.85 -3.61 14.59
CA ALA A 214 -14.12 -2.35 14.63
C ALA A 214 -12.85 -2.37 13.76
N VAL A 215 -12.16 -3.51 13.71
CA VAL A 215 -11.04 -3.73 12.78
C VAL A 215 -11.53 -3.63 11.33
N VAL A 216 -12.62 -4.29 10.97
CA VAL A 216 -13.20 -4.23 9.62
C VAL A 216 -13.68 -2.81 9.28
N ALA A 217 -14.29 -2.12 10.25
CA ALA A 217 -14.67 -0.71 10.10
C ALA A 217 -13.45 0.17 9.78
N GLY A 218 -12.32 -0.06 10.45
CA GLY A 218 -11.10 0.72 10.24
C GLY A 218 -10.34 0.35 8.97
N VAL A 219 -10.17 -0.94 8.68
CA VAL A 219 -9.36 -1.45 7.56
C VAL A 219 -10.09 -1.39 6.21
N ALA A 220 -11.41 -1.62 6.20
CA ALA A 220 -12.19 -1.68 4.96
C ALA A 220 -13.13 -0.48 4.82
N VAL A 221 -14.02 -0.26 5.79
CA VAL A 221 -15.08 0.76 5.67
C VAL A 221 -14.48 2.18 5.63
N GLY A 222 -13.51 2.47 6.50
CA GLY A 222 -12.81 3.75 6.56
C GLY A 222 -12.24 4.16 5.19
N PRO A 223 -11.35 3.36 4.58
CA PRO A 223 -10.83 3.59 3.23
C PRO A 223 -11.90 3.74 2.14
N LEU A 224 -12.92 2.87 2.14
CA LEU A 224 -14.00 2.92 1.15
C LEU A 224 -14.83 4.19 1.26
N LEU A 225 -15.01 4.71 2.48
CA LEU A 225 -15.81 5.90 2.74
C LEU A 225 -15.02 7.20 2.90
N LEU A 226 -13.72 7.20 2.60
CA LEU A 226 -12.83 8.37 2.83
C LEU A 226 -13.39 9.73 2.35
N PRO A 227 -14.00 9.87 1.15
CA PRO A 227 -14.53 11.16 0.70
C PRO A 227 -15.73 11.65 1.51
N TRP A 228 -16.51 10.74 2.09
CA TRP A 228 -17.75 11.06 2.80
C TRP A 228 -17.54 11.22 4.31
N LEU A 229 -16.49 10.61 4.87
CA LEU A 229 -16.17 10.74 6.29
C LEU A 229 -15.63 12.16 6.59
N PRO A 230 -16.01 12.77 7.73
CA PRO A 230 -15.67 14.17 8.01
C PRO A 230 -14.18 14.37 8.32
N GLY A 231 -13.71 15.59 8.07
CA GLY A 231 -12.35 16.03 8.40
C GLY A 231 -11.26 15.56 7.43
N LYS A 232 -10.02 15.99 7.71
CA LYS A 232 -8.82 15.64 6.92
C LYS A 232 -8.01 14.48 7.51
N SER A 233 -8.18 14.22 8.80
CA SER A 233 -7.45 13.19 9.55
C SER A 233 -8.03 11.80 9.29
N PHE A 234 -7.17 10.85 8.94
CA PHE A 234 -7.51 9.43 8.85
C PHE A 234 -7.92 8.85 10.21
N ALA A 235 -7.27 9.27 11.29
CA ALA A 235 -7.66 8.87 12.64
C ALA A 235 -9.10 9.31 12.97
N VAL A 236 -9.47 10.56 12.66
CA VAL A 236 -10.85 11.04 12.86
C VAL A 236 -11.85 10.28 11.99
N LYS A 237 -11.54 10.08 10.70
CA LYS A 237 -12.40 9.31 9.78
C LYS A 237 -12.60 7.87 10.30
N GLY A 238 -11.53 7.22 10.74
CA GLY A 238 -11.61 5.88 11.32
C GLY A 238 -12.36 5.84 12.65
N ALA A 239 -12.19 6.85 13.50
CA ALA A 239 -12.96 6.97 14.74
C ALA A 239 -14.46 7.08 14.44
N VAL A 240 -14.86 7.88 13.44
CA VAL A 240 -16.26 7.98 13.00
C VAL A 240 -16.79 6.63 12.51
N ALA A 241 -16.03 5.91 11.68
CA ALA A 241 -16.41 4.56 11.27
C ALA A 241 -16.56 3.60 12.47
N GLY A 242 -15.70 3.73 13.48
CA GLY A 242 -15.77 2.93 14.70
C GLY A 242 -16.93 3.31 15.62
N VAL A 243 -17.34 4.59 15.67
CA VAL A 243 -18.55 5.03 16.39
C VAL A 243 -19.80 4.47 15.71
N ILE A 244 -19.87 4.53 14.38
CA ILE A 244 -20.98 3.94 13.61
C ILE A 244 -21.08 2.44 13.89
N TRP A 245 -19.96 1.73 13.81
CA TRP A 245 -19.92 0.31 14.17
C TRP A 245 -20.31 0.08 15.64
N GLY A 246 -19.80 0.87 16.57
CA GLY A 246 -20.13 0.75 17.99
C GLY A 246 -21.61 0.95 18.29
N GLY A 247 -22.26 1.91 17.62
CA GLY A 247 -23.71 2.11 17.71
C GLY A 247 -24.51 0.95 17.13
N ALA A 248 -24.13 0.46 15.95
CA ALA A 248 -24.76 -0.72 15.35
C ALA A 248 -24.59 -1.96 16.25
N PHE A 249 -23.39 -2.19 16.75
CA PHE A 249 -23.08 -3.30 17.64
C PHE A 249 -23.82 -3.20 18.97
N TYR A 250 -23.89 -2.02 19.57
CA TYR A 250 -24.68 -1.75 20.77
C TYR A 250 -26.14 -2.17 20.58
N LEU A 251 -26.77 -1.81 19.46
CA LEU A 251 -28.17 -2.19 19.19
C LEU A 251 -28.31 -3.71 18.96
N LEU A 252 -27.39 -4.30 18.19
CA LEU A 252 -27.45 -5.73 17.83
C LEU A 252 -27.15 -6.67 19.02
N ALA A 253 -26.34 -6.23 19.97
CA ALA A 253 -25.90 -7.04 21.11
C ALA A 253 -26.74 -6.82 22.40
N GLY A 254 -27.91 -6.17 22.28
CA GLY A 254 -28.80 -5.93 23.43
C GLY A 254 -28.27 -4.84 24.39
N GLY A 255 -27.54 -3.87 23.86
CA GLY A 255 -26.91 -2.77 24.60
C GLY A 255 -27.80 -1.98 25.56
N PRO A 256 -29.11 -1.78 25.32
CA PRO A 256 -29.98 -1.12 26.31
C PRO A 256 -30.02 -1.78 27.69
N ALA A 257 -29.65 -3.06 27.80
CA ALA A 257 -29.54 -3.77 29.07
C ALA A 257 -28.18 -3.59 29.76
N TRP A 258 -27.22 -2.89 29.15
CA TRP A 258 -25.86 -2.75 29.67
C TRP A 258 -25.73 -1.56 30.62
N GLY A 259 -24.85 -1.68 31.62
CA GLY A 259 -24.52 -0.58 32.51
C GLY A 259 -23.74 0.53 31.80
N MET A 260 -23.87 1.77 32.29
CA MET A 260 -23.18 2.95 31.76
C MET A 260 -21.65 2.76 31.61
N PRO A 261 -20.93 2.08 32.52
CA PRO A 261 -19.49 1.82 32.35
C PRO A 261 -19.17 0.96 31.11
N ALA A 262 -19.99 -0.05 30.82
CA ALA A 262 -19.81 -0.91 29.65
C ALA A 262 -20.09 -0.16 28.34
N ILE A 263 -21.12 0.71 28.33
CA ILE A 263 -21.42 1.58 27.19
C ILE A 263 -20.27 2.56 26.94
N GLY A 264 -19.78 3.23 27.99
CA GLY A 264 -18.64 4.14 27.89
C GLY A 264 -17.38 3.44 27.39
N ALA A 265 -17.10 2.23 27.89
CA ALA A 265 -15.97 1.43 27.45
C ALA A 265 -16.05 1.06 25.95
N LEU A 266 -17.24 0.67 25.47
CA LEU A 266 -17.48 0.35 24.06
C LEU A 266 -17.16 1.55 23.15
N PHE A 267 -17.72 2.72 23.48
CA PHE A 267 -17.55 3.94 22.68
C PHE A 267 -16.19 4.61 22.82
N LEU A 268 -15.35 4.17 23.74
CA LEU A 268 -13.93 4.54 23.80
C LEU A 268 -13.05 3.57 23.00
N ALA A 269 -13.28 2.26 23.14
CA ALA A 269 -12.43 1.24 22.53
C ALA A 269 -12.63 1.09 21.02
N LEU A 270 -13.87 0.94 20.56
CA LEU A 270 -14.13 0.62 19.14
C LEU A 270 -13.71 1.75 18.19
N PRO A 271 -13.99 3.04 18.50
CA PRO A 271 -13.45 4.15 17.71
C PRO A 271 -11.93 4.20 17.70
N ALA A 272 -11.26 3.91 18.83
CA ALA A 272 -9.79 3.90 18.90
C ALA A 272 -9.19 2.78 18.02
N VAL A 273 -9.76 1.57 18.05
CA VAL A 273 -9.33 0.45 17.20
C VAL A 273 -9.53 0.79 15.72
N SER A 274 -10.71 1.27 15.35
CA SER A 274 -11.01 1.64 13.96
C SER A 274 -10.12 2.79 13.47
N ALA A 275 -9.90 3.80 14.31
CA ALA A 275 -9.01 4.93 14.02
C ALA A 275 -7.57 4.48 13.75
N PHE A 276 -7.03 3.56 14.55
CA PHE A 276 -5.69 3.00 14.35
C PHE A 276 -5.57 2.32 12.98
N HIS A 277 -6.55 1.48 12.64
CA HIS A 277 -6.54 0.77 11.37
C HIS A 277 -6.72 1.67 10.15
N THR A 278 -7.60 2.68 10.21
CA THR A 278 -7.73 3.67 9.13
C THR A 278 -6.48 4.55 8.99
N LEU A 279 -5.80 4.87 10.10
CA LEU A 279 -4.56 5.65 10.08
C LEU A 279 -3.43 4.93 9.31
N ASN A 280 -3.38 3.60 9.33
CA ASN A 280 -2.41 2.83 8.54
C ASN A 280 -2.58 3.02 7.02
N PHE A 281 -3.78 3.39 6.56
CA PHE A 281 -4.06 3.65 5.15
C PHE A 281 -3.43 4.95 4.61
N THR A 282 -2.88 5.80 5.49
CA THR A 282 -2.17 7.03 5.09
C THR A 282 -1.01 6.78 4.11
N GLY A 283 -0.40 5.60 4.15
CA GLY A 283 0.67 5.20 3.23
C GLY A 283 0.20 4.83 1.82
N CYS A 284 -1.11 4.68 1.61
CA CYS A 284 -1.70 4.21 0.37
C CYS A 284 -2.50 5.31 -0.38
N SER A 285 -2.69 6.47 0.24
CA SER A 285 -3.45 7.60 -0.33
C SER A 285 -2.59 8.56 -1.15
N THR A 286 -3.23 9.29 -2.06
CA THR A 286 -2.56 10.20 -3.01
C THR A 286 -2.35 11.63 -2.51
N TYR A 287 -2.92 11.98 -1.35
CA TYR A 287 -2.97 13.36 -0.84
C TYR A 287 -2.30 13.53 0.53
N THR A 288 -1.62 12.51 1.04
CA THR A 288 -0.87 12.58 2.30
C THR A 288 0.57 13.07 2.08
N SER A 289 1.11 13.73 3.11
CA SER A 289 2.52 14.11 3.16
C SER A 289 3.17 13.53 4.41
N ARG A 290 4.49 13.25 4.34
CA ARG A 290 5.24 12.67 5.46
C ARG A 290 5.13 13.53 6.73
N SER A 291 5.22 14.85 6.60
CA SER A 291 5.09 15.80 7.72
C SER A 291 3.67 15.82 8.29
N GLY A 292 2.65 15.79 7.43
CA GLY A 292 1.24 15.72 7.83
C GLY A 292 0.92 14.45 8.61
N VAL A 293 1.32 13.29 8.08
CA VAL A 293 1.14 11.99 8.75
C VAL A 293 1.86 11.95 10.09
N LYS A 294 3.10 12.45 10.17
CA LYS A 294 3.84 12.52 11.44
C LYS A 294 3.14 13.39 12.49
N LYS A 295 2.57 14.53 12.07
CA LYS A 295 1.78 15.40 12.96
C LYS A 295 0.55 14.68 13.46
N GLU A 296 -0.18 14.01 12.56
CA GLU A 296 -1.38 13.26 12.91
C GLU A 296 -1.09 12.12 13.89
N MET A 297 -0.08 11.29 13.61
CA MET A 297 0.31 10.18 14.49
C MET A 297 0.69 10.66 15.91
N ARG A 298 1.38 11.80 16.02
CA ARG A 298 1.81 12.35 17.32
C ARG A 298 0.63 12.72 18.22
N ILE A 299 -0.50 13.12 17.64
CA ILE A 299 -1.69 13.51 18.39
C ILE A 299 -2.60 12.30 18.57
N ALA A 300 -2.82 11.52 17.51
CA ALA A 300 -3.83 10.49 17.47
C ALA A 300 -3.41 9.23 18.25
N LEU A 301 -2.14 8.80 18.18
CA LEU A 301 -1.71 7.57 18.87
C LEU A 301 -1.83 7.67 20.40
N PRO A 302 -1.39 8.76 21.06
CA PRO A 302 -1.61 8.92 22.50
C PRO A 302 -3.10 8.97 22.87
N ALA A 303 -3.93 9.64 22.06
CA ALA A 303 -5.37 9.72 22.29
C ALA A 303 -6.05 8.35 22.18
N MET A 304 -5.69 7.54 21.17
CA MET A 304 -6.17 6.16 21.02
C MET A 304 -5.74 5.29 22.20
N GLY A 305 -4.46 5.39 22.61
CA GLY A 305 -3.94 4.65 23.77
C GLY A 305 -4.66 5.03 25.07
N GLY A 306 -4.87 6.32 25.31
CA GLY A 306 -5.62 6.82 26.46
C GLY A 306 -7.08 6.35 26.46
N ALA A 307 -7.75 6.37 25.31
CA ALA A 307 -9.12 5.88 25.18
C ALA A 307 -9.22 4.37 25.47
N LEU A 308 -8.28 3.56 25.00
CA LEU A 308 -8.24 2.13 25.29
C LEU A 308 -7.98 1.85 26.78
N LEU A 309 -7.06 2.59 27.41
CA LEU A 309 -6.81 2.47 28.85
C LEU A 309 -8.05 2.86 29.66
N ALA A 310 -8.67 3.99 29.35
CA ALA A 310 -9.90 4.43 30.00
C ALA A 310 -11.05 3.42 29.81
N SER A 311 -11.16 2.80 28.65
CA SER A 311 -12.13 1.74 28.38
C SER A 311 -11.94 0.53 29.31
N VAL A 312 -10.70 0.07 29.49
CA VAL A 312 -10.38 -1.03 30.43
C VAL A 312 -10.71 -0.63 31.87
N VAL A 313 -10.34 0.57 32.29
CA VAL A 313 -10.63 1.07 33.65
C VAL A 313 -12.14 1.14 33.89
N LEU A 314 -12.93 1.61 32.93
CA LEU A 314 -14.39 1.64 33.04
C LEU A 314 -15.00 0.25 33.17
N LEU A 315 -14.52 -0.73 32.38
CA LEU A 315 -14.99 -2.12 32.50
C LEU A 315 -14.67 -2.73 33.86
N LEU A 316 -13.49 -2.43 34.42
CA LEU A 316 -13.10 -2.91 35.74
C LEU A 316 -13.91 -2.23 36.84
N ALA A 317 -14.07 -0.91 36.78
CA ALA A 317 -14.87 -0.15 37.75
C ALA A 317 -16.34 -0.59 37.74
N GLY A 318 -16.90 -0.86 36.56
CA GLY A 318 -18.28 -1.33 36.40
C GLY A 318 -18.55 -2.73 36.94
N LYS A 319 -17.54 -3.49 37.39
CA LYS A 319 -17.74 -4.74 38.15
C LYS A 319 -17.93 -4.51 39.64
N PHE A 320 -17.54 -3.34 40.15
CA PHE A 320 -17.63 -2.98 41.57
C PHE A 320 -18.82 -2.06 41.86
N LEU A 321 -19.58 -1.69 40.82
CA LEU A 321 -20.81 -0.89 40.86
C LEU A 321 -22.00 -1.78 40.50
#